data_AF-A0A971YD73-F1
#
_entry.id   AF-A0A971YD73-F1
#
_cell.length_a   1.000
_cell.length_b   1.000
_cell.length_c   1.000
_cell.angle_alpha   90.00
_cell.angle_beta   90.00
_cell.angle_gamma   90.00
#
_symmetry.space_group_name_H-M   'P 1'
#
loop_
_entity.id
_entity.type
_entity.pdbx_description
1 polymer ?
#
loop_
_entity_poly.entity_id
_entity_poly.type
_entity_poly.pdbx_seq_one_letter_code
_entity_poly.pdbx_strand_id
1 'polypeptide(L)' 'MSTAFPLVLSVTSGKGGVGKTNLSVNLALCLTRLGRRCVILDADLGLANVDVVLG' A
#
# COMPACT_ATOMS: atom_id res chain seq x y z
N MET A 1 13.58 21.72 3.51
CA MET A 1 12.65 20.59 3.74
C MET A 1 11.28 20.99 3.22
N SER A 2 10.64 20.15 2.41
CA SER A 2 9.25 20.39 1.98
C SER A 2 8.33 20.40 3.21
N THR A 3 7.52 21.43 3.37
CA THR A 3 6.58 21.64 4.49
C THR A 3 5.23 20.95 4.27
N ALA A 4 5.05 20.25 3.15
CA ALA A 4 3.83 19.54 2.83
C ALA A 4 3.77 18.19 3.55
N PHE A 5 2.65 17.92 4.22
CA PHE A 5 2.35 16.61 4.78
C PHE A 5 2.25 15.54 3.67
N PRO A 6 2.66 14.29 3.94
CA PRO A 6 2.47 13.21 2.99
C PRO A 6 0.97 12.93 2.77
N LEU A 7 0.60 12.57 1.54
CA LEU A 7 -0.73 12.03 1.26
C LEU A 7 -0.85 10.65 1.90
N VAL A 8 -1.88 10.44 2.71
CA VAL A 8 -2.18 9.15 3.35
C VAL A 8 -3.43 8.56 2.72
N LEU A 9 -3.32 7.33 2.19
CA LEU A 9 -4.42 6.60 1.56
C LEU A 9 -4.67 5.30 2.34
N SER A 10 -5.92 5.04 2.70
CA SER A 10 -6.34 3.76 3.31
C SER A 10 -7.05 2.90 2.27
N VAL A 11 -6.61 1.66 2.12
CA VAL A 11 -7.25 0.64 1.27
C VAL A 11 -7.96 -0.35 2.17
N THR A 12 -9.29 -0.34 2.15
CA THR A 12 -10.14 -1.16 3.02
C THR A 12 -11.21 -1.91 2.22
N SER A 13 -11.81 -2.95 2.81
CA SER A 13 -12.98 -3.65 2.27
C SER A 13 -13.70 -4.44 3.36
N GLY A 14 -14.98 -4.73 3.14
CA GLY A 14 -15.79 -5.53 4.06
C GLY A 14 -15.60 -7.05 3.98
N LYS A 15 -14.72 -7.56 3.10
CA LYS A 15 -14.53 -9.01 2.88
C LYS A 15 -13.07 -9.38 2.60
N GLY A 16 -12.64 -10.54 3.11
CA GLY A 16 -11.36 -11.15 2.74
C GLY A 16 -11.30 -11.57 1.26
N GLY A 17 -10.10 -11.59 0.67
CA GLY A 17 -9.89 -12.10 -0.69
C GLY A 17 -10.29 -11.18 -1.85
N VAL A 18 -10.74 -9.95 -1.61
CA VAL A 18 -11.10 -9.00 -2.69
C VAL A 18 -9.91 -8.34 -3.40
N GLY A 19 -8.67 -8.69 -3.03
CA GLY A 19 -7.46 -8.16 -3.67
C GLY A 19 -6.92 -6.84 -3.09
N LYS A 20 -7.27 -6.47 -1.85
CA LYS A 20 -6.78 -5.24 -1.19
C LYS A 20 -5.26 -5.09 -1.24
N THR A 21 -4.53 -6.12 -0.81
CA THR A 21 -3.06 -6.13 -0.79
C THR A 21 -2.48 -5.95 -2.20
N ASN A 22 -3.03 -6.65 -3.18
CA ASN A 22 -2.62 -6.52 -4.58
C ASN A 22 -2.81 -5.10 -5.11
N LEU A 23 -3.95 -4.46 -4.79
CA LEU A 23 -4.20 -3.07 -5.16
C LEU A 23 -3.20 -2.11 -4.49
N SER A 24 -3.00 -2.24 -3.18
CA SER A 24 -2.07 -1.39 -2.41
C SER A 24 -0.64 -1.48 -2.96
N VAL A 25 -0.15 -2.70 -3.22
CA VAL A 25 1.21 -2.94 -3.74
C VAL A 25 1.36 -2.38 -5.14
N ASN A 26 0.44 -2.68 -6.06
CA ASN A 26 0.55 -2.19 -7.44
C ASN A 26 0.39 -0.66 -7.53
N LEU A 27 -0.46 -0.06 -6.69
CA LEU A 27 -0.58 1.39 -6.60
C LEU A 27 0.74 2.03 -6.14
N ALA A 28 1.36 1.50 -5.10
CA ALA A 28 2.66 1.98 -4.62
C ALA A 28 3.75 1.80 -5.69
N LEU A 29 3.75 0.69 -6.43
CA LEU A 29 4.69 0.44 -7.53
C LEU A 29 4.52 1.48 -8.65
N CYS A 30 3.29 1.76 -9.06
CA CYS A 30 2.98 2.78 -10.06
C CYS A 30 3.41 4.18 -9.60
N LEU A 31 3.14 4.56 -8.35
CA LEU A 31 3.56 5.84 -7.79
C LEU A 31 5.10 5.95 -7.73
N THR A 32 5.77 4.86 -7.38
CA THR A 32 7.24 4.81 -7.35
C THR A 32 7.82 4.96 -8.77
N ARG A 33 7.21 4.33 -9.79
CA ARG A 33 7.58 4.52 -11.21
C ARG A 33 7.38 5.96 -11.70
N LEU A 34 6.45 6.70 -11.08
CA LEU A 34 6.26 8.14 -11.33
C LEU A 34 7.21 9.03 -10.50
N GLY A 35 8.23 8.46 -9.84
CA GLY A 35 9.22 9.20 -9.06
C GLY A 35 8.72 9.68 -7.69
N ARG A 36 7.60 9.15 -7.19
CA ARG A 36 7.07 9.49 -5.87
C ARG A 36 7.70 8.59 -4.81
N ARG A 37 7.99 9.17 -3.64
CA ARG A 37 8.38 8.38 -2.46
C ARG A 37 7.14 7.78 -1.82
N CYS A 38 7.08 6.46 -1.72
CA CYS A 38 5.94 5.73 -1.19
C CYS A 38 6.36 4.83 -0.03
N VAL A 39 5.45 4.66 0.92
CA VAL A 39 5.54 3.70 2.02
C VAL A 39 4.23 2.92 2.03
N ILE A 40 4.32 1.60 2.12
CA ILE A 40 3.17 0.73 2.38
C ILE A 40 3.18 0.37 3.85
N LEU A 41 2.04 0.53 4.51
CA LEU A 41 1.79 0.03 5.85
C LEU A 41 0.75 -1.08 5.75
N ASP A 42 1.15 -2.33 6.02
CA ASP A 42 0.19 -3.43 6.15
C ASP A 42 -0.45 -3.36 7.53
N ALA A 43 -1.75 -3.05 7.56
CA ALA A 43 -2.54 -2.98 8.79
C ALA A 43 -3.31 -4.29 9.05
N ASP A 44 -3.15 -5.31 8.21
CA ASP A 44 -3.69 -6.64 8.44
C ASP A 44 -2.77 -7.42 9.38
N LEU A 45 -2.94 -7.21 10.69
CA LEU A 45 -2.10 -7.82 11.72
C LEU A 45 -2.31 -9.35 11.87
N GLY A 46 -3.37 -9.90 11.26
CA GLY A 46 -3.70 -11.33 11.36
C GLY A 46 -3.11 -12.16 10.23
N LEU A 47 -3.06 -11.61 9.03
CA LEU A 47 -2.55 -12.26 7.82
C LEU A 47 -1.89 -11.20 6.93
N ALA A 48 -0.79 -10.62 7.41
CA ALA A 48 0.01 -9.71 6.59
C ALA A 48 0.45 -10.44 5.31
N ASN A 49 0.26 -9.79 4.17
CA ASN A 49 0.50 -10.40 2.85
C ASN A 49 1.39 -9.52 1.96
N VAL A 50 1.75 -8.31 2.39
CA VAL A 50 2.57 -7.40 1.58
C VAL A 50 3.96 -7.98 1.33
N ASP A 51 4.57 -8.57 2.35
CA ASP A 51 5.84 -9.29 2.27
C ASP A 51 5.74 -10.46 1.29
N VAL A 52 4.73 -11.33 1.42
CA VAL A 52 4.52 -12.48 0.52
C VAL A 52 4.38 -12.04 -0.95
N VAL A 53 3.72 -10.91 -1.20
CA VAL A 53 3.50 -10.38 -2.55
C VAL A 53 4.76 -9.73 -3.15
N LEU A 54 5.62 -9.13 -2.31
CA LEU A 54 6.84 -8.45 -2.75
C LEU A 54 8.07 -9.35 -2.81
N GLY A 55 8.00 -10.55 -2.21
CA GLY A 55 9.11 -11.51 -2.12
C GLY A 55 10.07 -11.20 -0.99
#